data_AF-A0A5J9T4W7-F1
#
_entry.id   AF-A0A5J9T4W7-F1
#
_cell.length_a   1.000
_cell.length_b   1.000
_cell.length_c   1.000
_cell.angle_alpha   90.00
_cell.angle_beta   90.00
_cell.angle_gamma   90.00
#
_symmetry.space_group_name_H-M   'P 1'
#
loop_
_entity.id
_entity.type
_entity.pdbx_description
1 polymer ?
#
loop_
_entity_poly.entity_id
_entity_poly.type
_entity_poly.pdbx_seq_one_letter_code
_entity_poly.pdbx_strand_id
1 'polypeptide(L)'
;SRRGEELHFAGEEDAAAMSTMKFCRECNNLLYPKGDRARRVLLFSCRNCGHQEIADNNCVYRNEVHHSAGERTQVLQDVAYDPTFPRTKTVRCGQCGHGEAVFFQAPARGEEGMTLFFVCCSPDCGHRWRE
;
A
#
# COMPACT_ATOMS: atom_id res chain seq x y z
N SER A 1 -9.31 -2.59 -36.02
CA SER A 1 -10.26 -2.23 -34.95
C SER A 1 -10.14 -3.27 -33.84
N ARG A 2 -9.16 -3.09 -32.93
CA ARG A 2 -9.03 -3.92 -31.72
C ARG A 2 -9.36 -3.00 -30.57
N ARG A 3 -10.58 -3.13 -30.04
CA ARG A 3 -11.00 -2.45 -28.82
C ARG A 3 -10.18 -3.07 -27.70
N GLY A 4 -9.37 -2.25 -27.03
CA GLY A 4 -8.69 -2.63 -25.80
C GLY A 4 -9.75 -2.91 -24.75
N GLU A 5 -9.69 -4.10 -24.16
CA GLU A 5 -10.39 -4.42 -22.94
C GLU A 5 -9.72 -3.61 -21.83
N GLU A 6 -10.37 -2.52 -21.40
CA GLU A 6 -10.04 -1.83 -20.16
C GLU A 6 -10.34 -2.80 -19.01
N LEU A 7 -9.29 -3.49 -18.55
CA LEU A 7 -9.35 -4.27 -17.32
C LEU A 7 -9.59 -3.28 -16.17
N HIS A 8 -10.83 -3.25 -15.70
CA HIS A 8 -11.21 -2.68 -14.42
C HIS A 8 -10.21 -3.16 -13.36
N PHE A 9 -9.49 -2.21 -12.76
CA PHE A 9 -8.59 -2.44 -11.65
C PHE A 9 -9.39 -2.95 -10.45
N ALA A 10 -9.26 -4.25 -10.15
CA ALA A 10 -9.67 -4.81 -8.87
C ALA A 10 -8.69 -4.33 -7.78
N GLY A 11 -8.85 -3.07 -7.36
CA GLY A 11 -8.10 -2.46 -6.26
C GLY A 11 -8.99 -2.05 -5.08
N GLU A 12 -10.31 -2.22 -5.18
CA GLU A 12 -11.27 -1.76 -4.17
C GLU A 12 -11.69 -2.84 -3.16
N GLU A 13 -11.32 -4.11 -3.33
CA GLU A 13 -11.80 -5.20 -2.46
C GLU A 13 -10.94 -5.48 -1.22
N ASP A 14 -9.69 -5.00 -1.14
CA ASP A 14 -8.77 -5.38 -0.05
C ASP A 14 -8.70 -4.39 1.14
N ALA A 15 -9.25 -3.19 1.01
CA ALA A 15 -9.28 -2.22 2.11
C ALA A 15 -10.21 -2.66 3.27
N ALA A 16 -11.20 -3.51 2.97
CA ALA A 16 -12.22 -3.96 3.94
C ALA A 16 -11.68 -4.93 5.01
N ALA A 17 -10.50 -5.54 4.81
CA ALA A 17 -9.95 -6.56 5.71
C ALA A 17 -8.62 -6.14 6.36
N MET A 18 -8.30 -4.85 6.36
CA MET A 18 -7.15 -4.31 7.08
C MET A 18 -7.48 -4.19 8.58
N SER A 19 -6.78 -4.96 9.43
CA SER A 19 -6.84 -4.79 10.88
C SER A 19 -5.97 -3.59 11.29
N THR A 20 -6.57 -2.40 11.37
CA THR A 20 -5.87 -1.19 11.82
C THR A 20 -5.74 -1.15 13.35
N MET A 21 -4.55 -0.80 13.86
CA MET A 21 -4.34 -0.58 15.30
C MET A 21 -5.11 0.66 15.78
N LYS A 22 -5.89 0.51 16.86
CA LYS A 22 -6.66 1.60 17.46
C LYS A 22 -6.06 2.06 18.80
N PHE A 23 -6.14 3.36 19.06
CA PHE A 23 -5.63 3.99 20.28
C PHE A 23 -6.78 4.60 21.09
N CYS A 24 -6.66 4.53 22.41
CA CYS A 24 -7.65 5.05 23.33
C CYS A 24 -7.70 6.58 23.29
N ARG A 25 -8.90 7.17 23.16
CA ARG A 25 -9.08 8.62 23.10
C ARG A 25 -8.77 9.35 24.41
N GLU A 26 -8.77 8.65 25.53
CA GLU A 26 -8.56 9.25 26.86
C GLU A 26 -7.09 9.26 27.27
N CYS A 27 -6.38 8.16 27.07
CA CYS A 27 -5.00 7.99 27.56
C CYS A 27 -3.98 7.62 26.48
N ASN A 28 -4.38 7.62 25.20
CA ASN A 28 -3.54 7.34 24.03
C ASN A 28 -2.80 5.99 24.08
N ASN A 29 -3.26 5.05 24.90
CA ASN A 29 -2.74 3.69 24.97
C ASN A 29 -3.41 2.79 23.92
N LEU A 30 -2.72 1.73 23.51
CA LEU A 30 -3.25 0.74 22.57
C LEU A 30 -4.52 0.07 23.10
N LEU A 31 -5.55 -0.01 22.25
CA LEU A 31 -6.78 -0.75 22.53
C LEU A 31 -6.64 -2.22 22.14
N TYR A 32 -7.21 -3.11 22.95
CA TYR A 32 -7.15 -4.55 22.75
C TYR A 32 -8.52 -5.14 22.40
N PRO A 33 -8.59 -6.11 21.47
CA PRO A 33 -9.83 -6.79 21.11
C PRO A 33 -10.39 -7.58 22.31
N LYS A 34 -11.69 -7.46 22.54
CA LYS A 34 -12.44 -8.10 23.63
C LYS A 34 -13.84 -8.49 23.13
N GLY A 35 -14.21 -9.76 23.27
CA GLY A 35 -15.57 -10.21 22.91
C GLY A 35 -16.58 -9.98 24.02
N ASP A 36 -17.73 -9.38 23.69
CA ASP A 36 -18.92 -9.37 24.55
C ASP A 36 -19.82 -10.55 24.16
N ARG A 37 -19.87 -11.57 25.02
CA ARG A 37 -20.63 -12.81 24.77
C ARG A 37 -22.15 -12.61 24.84
N ALA A 38 -22.63 -11.66 25.63
CA ALA A 38 -24.06 -11.43 25.80
C ALA A 38 -24.64 -10.75 24.56
N ARG A 39 -23.91 -9.76 24.04
CA ARG A 39 -24.32 -8.99 22.85
C ARG A 39 -23.81 -9.58 21.55
N ARG A 40 -22.88 -10.55 21.61
CA ARG A 40 -22.19 -11.16 20.46
C ARG A 40 -21.51 -10.13 19.56
N VAL A 41 -20.87 -9.13 20.17
CA VAL A 41 -20.12 -8.08 19.46
C VAL A 41 -18.65 -8.10 19.85
N LEU A 42 -17.79 -7.67 18.92
CA LEU A 42 -16.39 -7.38 19.19
C LEU A 42 -16.26 -5.95 19.72
N LEU A 43 -15.52 -5.79 20.81
CA LEU A 43 -15.15 -4.51 21.41
C LEU A 43 -13.64 -4.31 21.35
N PHE A 44 -13.21 -3.06 21.40
CA PHE A 44 -11.84 -2.65 21.68
C PHE A 44 -11.79 -2.01 23.07
N SER A 45 -10.92 -2.50 23.95
CA SER A 45 -10.85 -2.11 25.36
C SER A 45 -9.44 -1.61 25.73
N CYS A 46 -9.38 -0.49 26.42
CA CYS A 46 -8.16 0.01 27.05
C CYS A 46 -7.91 -0.73 28.37
N ARG A 47 -6.67 -1.15 28.63
CA ARG A 47 -6.28 -1.77 29.91
C ARG A 47 -6.00 -0.75 31.02
N ASN A 48 -5.73 0.51 30.66
CA ASN A 48 -5.25 1.52 31.59
C ASN A 48 -6.39 2.35 32.22
N CYS A 49 -7.41 2.73 31.43
CA CYS A 49 -8.55 3.53 31.92
C CYS A 49 -9.91 2.82 31.84
N GLY A 50 -9.97 1.62 31.25
CA GLY A 50 -11.22 0.84 31.14
C GLY A 50 -12.16 1.26 30.00
N HIS A 51 -11.80 2.30 29.22
CA HIS A 51 -12.51 2.73 28.03
C HIS A 51 -12.79 1.57 27.06
N GLN A 52 -13.99 1.52 26.49
CA GLN A 52 -14.45 0.46 25.59
C GLN A 52 -15.23 1.06 24.42
N GLU A 53 -14.96 0.57 23.21
CA GLU A 53 -15.67 0.95 21.98
C GLU A 53 -16.02 -0.28 21.14
N ILE A 54 -17.06 -0.19 20.30
CA ILE A 54 -17.47 -1.28 19.41
C ILE A 54 -16.53 -1.31 18.19
N ALA A 55 -16.16 -2.51 17.74
CA ALA A 55 -15.34 -2.67 16.56
C ALA A 55 -16.16 -2.45 15.27
N ASP A 56 -15.63 -1.65 14.35
CA ASP A 56 -16.23 -1.43 13.02
C ASP A 56 -15.99 -2.62 12.08
N ASN A 57 -14.89 -3.35 12.30
CA ASN A 57 -14.48 -4.55 11.58
C ASN A 57 -14.20 -5.68 12.57
N ASN A 58 -14.56 -6.91 12.20
CA ASN A 58 -14.31 -8.11 12.99
C ASN A 58 -12.94 -8.76 12.74
N CYS A 59 -12.18 -8.27 11.76
CA CYS A 59 -10.80 -8.71 11.53
C CYS A 59 -9.88 -8.17 12.64
N VAL A 60 -9.40 -9.07 13.51
CA VAL A 60 -8.49 -8.74 14.63
C VAL A 60 -7.01 -8.88 14.25
N TYR A 61 -6.73 -9.75 13.28
CA TYR A 61 -5.38 -10.02 12.82
C TYR A 61 -5.46 -10.59 11.40
N ARG A 62 -4.61 -10.05 10.51
CA ARG A 62 -4.38 -10.56 9.16
C ARG A 62 -2.88 -10.79 9.01
N ASN A 63 -2.49 -11.97 8.58
CA ASN A 63 -1.11 -12.28 8.21
C ASN A 63 -1.06 -12.51 6.71
N GLU A 64 -0.45 -11.60 5.97
CA GLU A 64 -0.23 -11.76 4.55
C GLU A 64 1.13 -12.41 4.33
N VAL A 65 1.13 -13.68 3.93
CA VAL A 65 2.37 -14.43 3.69
C VAL A 65 2.94 -14.12 2.31
N HIS A 66 2.05 -13.88 1.34
CA HIS A 66 2.38 -13.51 -0.02
C HIS A 66 1.99 -12.05 -0.23
N HIS A 67 3.00 -11.18 -0.21
CA HIS A 67 2.86 -9.78 -0.60
C HIS A 67 3.07 -9.66 -2.09
N SER A 68 2.19 -8.94 -2.78
CA SER A 68 2.43 -8.58 -4.18
C SER A 68 3.64 -7.65 -4.29
N ALA A 69 4.45 -7.78 -5.36
CA ALA A 69 5.63 -6.91 -5.57
C ALA A 69 5.32 -5.41 -5.46
N GLY A 70 4.12 -4.99 -5.86
CA GLY A 70 3.68 -3.59 -5.82
C GLY A 70 3.53 -3.01 -4.41
N GLU A 71 3.23 -3.85 -3.42
CA GLU A 71 3.08 -3.43 -2.03
C GLU A 71 4.43 -3.21 -1.33
N ARG A 72 5.46 -3.95 -1.75
CA ARG A 72 6.81 -3.88 -1.17
C ARG A 72 7.64 -2.71 -1.68
N THR A 73 7.31 -2.16 -2.83
CA THR A 73 8.01 -1.01 -3.37
C THR A 73 7.43 0.27 -2.82
N GLN A 74 7.82 0.63 -1.59
CA GLN A 74 7.81 2.01 -1.14
C GLN A 74 8.85 2.79 -1.94
N VAL A 75 8.61 2.98 -3.24
CA VAL A 75 9.51 3.75 -4.10
C VAL A 75 9.43 5.19 -3.62
N LEU A 76 10.47 5.68 -2.96
CA LEU A 76 10.53 7.07 -2.53
C LEU A 76 10.51 7.97 -3.77
N GLN A 77 9.79 9.08 -3.70
CA GLN A 77 9.74 10.07 -4.79
C GLN A 77 11.15 10.62 -5.12
N ASP A 78 12.05 10.56 -4.13
CA ASP A 78 13.40 11.08 -4.21
C ASP A 78 14.33 10.27 -5.12
N VAL A 79 13.92 9.06 -5.54
CA VAL A 79 14.66 8.23 -6.49
C VAL A 79 14.89 8.96 -7.82
N ALA A 80 13.97 9.85 -8.22
CA ALA A 80 14.13 10.66 -9.42
C ALA A 80 15.24 11.73 -9.32
N TYR A 81 15.67 12.09 -8.11
CA TYR A 81 16.73 13.09 -7.87
C TYR A 81 18.10 12.44 -7.63
N ASP A 82 18.15 11.15 -7.33
CA ASP A 82 19.40 10.45 -7.11
C ASP A 82 20.12 10.19 -8.46
N PRO A 83 21.32 10.76 -8.67
CA PRO A 83 22.07 10.63 -9.92
C PRO A 83 22.68 9.24 -10.12
N THR A 84 22.68 8.37 -9.10
CA THR A 84 23.24 7.03 -9.17
C THR A 84 22.30 6.03 -9.84
N PHE A 85 21.01 6.35 -9.94
CA PHE A 85 20.04 5.50 -10.62
C PHE A 85 20.08 5.67 -12.14
N PRO A 86 19.92 4.56 -12.90
CA PRO A 86 19.92 4.62 -14.36
C PRO A 86 18.63 5.28 -14.88
N ARG A 87 18.78 6.04 -15.98
CA ARG A 87 17.70 6.79 -16.63
C ARG A 87 17.51 6.31 -18.06
N THR A 88 16.27 6.35 -18.51
CA THR A 88 15.89 6.01 -19.88
C THR A 88 15.02 7.10 -20.50
N LYS A 89 15.20 7.33 -21.81
CA LYS A 89 14.38 8.26 -22.62
C LYS A 89 13.44 7.54 -23.60
N THR A 90 13.46 6.21 -23.58
CA THR A 90 12.67 5.37 -24.48
C THR A 90 11.23 5.23 -24.02
N VAL A 91 10.99 5.35 -22.72
CA VAL A 91 9.67 5.27 -22.09
C VAL A 91 9.17 6.68 -21.76
N ARG A 92 7.90 6.95 -22.08
CA ARG A 92 7.23 8.22 -21.74
C ARG A 92 6.28 8.02 -20.58
N CYS A 93 6.20 9.01 -19.70
CA CYS A 93 5.24 9.02 -18.61
C CYS A 93 3.80 9.07 -19.16
N GLY A 94 2.96 8.10 -18.78
CA GLY A 94 1.54 8.09 -19.17
C GLY A 94 0.70 9.22 -18.57
N GLN A 95 1.17 9.86 -17.49
CA GLN A 95 0.44 10.91 -16.79
C GLN A 95 0.76 12.33 -17.31
N CYS A 96 2.03 12.65 -17.59
CA CYS A 96 2.45 14.00 -18.02
C CYS A 96 3.13 14.04 -19.40
N GLY A 97 3.40 12.89 -20.02
CA GLY A 97 4.08 12.80 -21.33
C GLY A 97 5.59 13.09 -21.29
N HIS A 98 6.17 13.36 -20.12
CA HIS A 98 7.60 13.59 -19.95
C HIS A 98 8.41 12.37 -20.45
N GLY A 99 9.52 12.66 -21.13
CA GLY A 99 10.29 11.66 -21.89
C GLY A 99 11.52 11.13 -21.16
N GLU A 100 11.58 11.24 -19.84
CA GLU A 100 12.66 10.70 -19.03
C GLU A 100 12.11 10.04 -17.77
N ALA A 101 12.60 8.83 -17.49
CA ALA A 101 12.26 8.08 -16.30
C ALA A 101 13.49 7.40 -15.72
N VAL A 102 13.58 7.38 -14.39
CA VAL A 102 14.48 6.47 -13.67
C VAL A 102 13.86 5.09 -13.68
N PHE A 103 14.68 4.05 -13.83
CA PHE A 103 14.22 2.67 -13.70
C PHE A 103 15.10 1.86 -12.75
N PHE A 104 14.54 0.86 -12.08
CA PHE A 104 15.28 -0.07 -11.24
C PHE A 104 14.50 -1.36 -11.02
N GLN A 105 15.21 -2.41 -10.62
CA GLN A 105 14.61 -3.67 -10.16
C GLN A 105 14.50 -3.63 -8.64
N ALA A 106 13.31 -3.90 -8.10
CA ALA A 106 13.16 -4.06 -6.67
C ALA A 106 13.68 -5.44 -6.25
N PRO A 107 14.35 -5.56 -5.09
CA PRO A 107 14.72 -6.86 -4.55
C PRO A 107 13.47 -7.62 -4.08
N ALA A 108 12.78 -8.28 -5.01
CA ALA A 108 11.72 -9.21 -4.69
C ALA A 108 12.31 -10.61 -4.42
N ARG A 109 11.82 -11.29 -3.39
CA ARG A 109 12.13 -12.72 -3.17
C ARG A 109 11.22 -13.55 -4.09
N GLY A 110 11.79 -14.39 -4.95
CA GLY A 110 11.04 -15.29 -5.84
C GLY A 110 11.13 -14.91 -7.33
N GLU A 111 10.18 -15.39 -8.14
CA GLU A 111 10.15 -15.20 -9.60
C GLU A 111 9.87 -13.75 -10.05
N GLU A 112 9.39 -12.87 -9.14
CA GLU A 112 9.08 -11.46 -9.44
C GLU A 112 10.32 -10.53 -9.49
N GLY A 113 11.53 -11.06 -9.24
CA GLY A 113 12.79 -10.30 -9.17
C GLY A 113 13.27 -9.67 -10.48
N MET A 114 12.55 -9.84 -11.59
CA MET A 114 12.90 -9.24 -12.89
C MET A 114 12.00 -8.05 -13.28
N THR A 115 10.98 -7.74 -12.47
CA THR A 115 10.05 -6.63 -12.75
C THR A 115 10.78 -5.29 -12.70
N LEU A 116 10.54 -4.43 -13.69
CA LEU A 116 11.11 -3.07 -13.72
C LEU A 116 10.11 -2.07 -13.14
N PHE A 117 10.60 -1.21 -12.26
CA PHE A 117 9.88 -0.07 -11.75
C PHE A 117 10.40 1.20 -12.42
N PHE A 118 9.49 2.08 -12.79
CA PHE A 118 9.79 3.36 -13.41
C PHE A 118 9.28 4.51 -12.57
N VAL A 119 10.03 5.61 -12.53
CA VAL A 119 9.65 6.87 -11.87
C VAL A 119 9.91 8.03 -12.83
N CYS A 120 8.89 8.82 -13.10
CA CYS A 120 8.97 10.01 -13.96
C CYS A 120 9.92 11.06 -13.36
N CYS A 121 10.84 11.60 -14.18
CA CYS A 121 11.81 12.61 -13.75
C CYS A 121 11.27 14.06 -13.73
N SER A 122 10.04 14.29 -14.18
CA SER A 122 9.42 15.62 -14.09
C SER A 122 9.14 15.97 -12.61
N PRO A 123 9.66 17.13 -12.12
CA PRO A 123 9.51 17.56 -10.72
C PRO A 123 8.06 17.63 -10.24
N ASP A 124 7.14 17.98 -11.15
CA ASP A 124 5.71 18.17 -10.86
C ASP A 124 4.88 16.88 -11.06
N CYS A 125 5.48 15.78 -11.51
CA CYS A 125 4.75 14.55 -11.83
C CYS A 125 4.97 13.44 -10.81
N GLY A 126 6.21 12.97 -10.62
CA GLY A 126 6.51 11.86 -9.70
C GLY A 126 5.74 10.56 -9.94
N HIS A 127 5.12 10.39 -11.13
CA HIS A 127 4.34 9.21 -11.50
C HIS A 127 5.21 7.96 -11.52
N ARG A 128 4.65 6.83 -11.07
CA ARG A 128 5.37 5.57 -10.83
C ARG A 128 4.57 4.44 -11.46
N TRP A 129 5.23 3.57 -12.19
CA TRP A 129 4.57 2.44 -12.84
C TRP A 129 5.53 1.25 -12.94
N ARG A 130 4.97 0.07 -13.22
CA ARG A 130 5.67 -1.20 -13.36
C ARG A 130 5.55 -1.73 -14.78
N GLU A 131 6.58 -2.43 -15.24
CA GLU A 131 6.57 -3.25 -16.46
C GLU A 131 7.11 -4.66 -16.13
#